data_AF-D8M0B6-F1
#
_entry.id   AF-D8M0B6-F1
#
_cell.length_a   1.000
_cell.length_b   1.000
_cell.length_c   1.000
_cell.angle_alpha   90.00
_cell.angle_beta   90.00
_cell.angle_gamma   90.00
#
_symmetry.space_group_name_H-M   'P 1'
#
loop_
_entity.id
_entity.type
_entity.pdbx_description
1 polymer ?
#
loop_
_entity_poly.entity_id
_entity_poly.type
_entity_poly.pdbx_seq_one_letter_code
_entity_poly.pdbx_strand_id
1 'polypeptide(L)' 'MTDPAIAAAAAAAAAAAEESQTYCTCGKPSYGEMIGCDNDNCTIKWFHLRCVGLDSIPEGTWYCPICRPLMENQKA' A
#
# COMPACT_ATOMS: atom_id res chain seq x y z
N MET A 1 10.88 25.66 37.24
CA MET A 1 9.62 26.40 36.98
C MET A 1 9.53 26.69 35.50
N THR A 2 9.57 25.64 34.68
CA THR A 2 9.59 25.74 33.23
C THR A 2 8.35 25.01 32.74
N ASP A 3 7.53 25.77 32.04
CA ASP A 3 6.16 25.55 31.65
C ASP A 3 5.94 24.22 30.89
N PRO A 4 4.89 23.43 31.18
CA PRO A 4 4.60 22.14 30.53
C PRO A 4 4.14 22.26 29.06
N ALA A 5 4.13 23.46 28.47
CA ALA A 5 3.73 23.68 27.08
C ALA A 5 4.74 23.18 26.02
N ILE A 6 5.99 22.82 26.40
CA ILE A 6 7.04 22.40 25.43
C ILE A 6 6.94 20.90 25.06
N ALA A 7 5.88 20.19 25.48
CA ALA A 7 5.66 18.79 25.10
C ALA A 7 4.82 18.59 23.82
N ALA A 8 4.41 19.67 23.13
CA ALA A 8 3.51 19.59 21.97
C ALA A 8 4.18 19.84 20.60
N ALA A 9 5.50 20.07 20.54
CA ALA A 9 6.17 20.55 19.31
C ALA A 9 6.96 19.50 18.51
N ALA A 10 7.01 18.23 18.92
CA ALA A 10 7.81 17.19 18.24
C ALA A 10 7.01 16.18 17.39
N ALA A 11 5.67 16.19 17.42
CA ALA A 11 4.85 15.16 16.78
C ALA A 11 4.36 15.49 15.35
N ALA A 12 4.43 16.76 14.91
CA ALA A 12 3.78 17.20 13.67
C ALA A 12 4.59 16.94 12.38
N ALA A 13 5.90 16.70 12.45
CA ALA A 13 6.73 16.50 11.26
C ALA A 13 6.83 15.02 10.81
N ALA A 14 6.55 14.05 11.68
CA ALA A 14 6.62 12.62 11.36
C ALA A 14 5.29 12.05 10.82
N ALA A 15 4.16 12.63 11.21
CA ALA A 15 2.84 12.15 10.78
C ALA A 15 2.50 12.48 9.32
N ALA A 16 3.01 13.60 8.77
CA ALA A 16 2.73 14.00 7.39
C ALA A 16 3.46 13.16 6.33
N ALA A 17 4.49 12.40 6.72
CA ALA A 17 5.24 11.56 5.79
C ALA A 17 4.51 10.24 5.48
N GLU A 18 3.89 9.60 6.47
CA GLU A 18 3.15 8.34 6.31
C GLU A 18 1.88 8.50 5.47
N GLU A 19 1.11 9.58 5.68
CA GLU A 19 -0.12 9.83 4.91
C GLU A 19 0.14 10.16 3.42
N SER A 20 1.37 10.52 3.08
CA SER A 20 1.79 10.84 1.72
C SER A 20 2.31 9.64 0.92
N GLN A 21 2.44 8.47 1.55
CA GLN A 21 2.99 7.31 0.87
C GLN A 21 2.02 6.80 -0.20
N THR A 22 2.38 7.02 -1.47
CA THR A 22 1.56 6.62 -2.60
C THR A 22 1.71 5.13 -2.86
N TYR A 23 0.58 4.44 -2.95
CA TYR A 23 0.48 3.03 -3.29
C TYR A 23 -0.33 2.85 -4.57
N CYS A 24 -0.45 1.60 -5.02
CA CYS A 24 -1.19 1.23 -6.22
C CYS A 24 -0.60 1.84 -7.51
N THR A 25 -1.00 1.32 -8.66
CA THR A 25 -0.64 1.90 -9.98
C THR A 25 -1.25 3.28 -10.21
N CYS A 26 -2.18 3.74 -9.36
CA CYS A 26 -2.84 5.03 -9.49
C CYS A 26 -2.07 6.19 -8.84
N GLY A 27 -0.99 5.91 -8.11
CA GLY A 27 -0.15 6.92 -7.47
C GLY A 27 -0.87 7.72 -6.37
N LYS A 28 -1.89 7.13 -5.75
CA LYS A 28 -2.67 7.75 -4.67
C LYS A 28 -2.28 7.12 -3.33
N PRO A 29 -2.47 7.84 -2.21
CA PRO A 29 -2.27 7.26 -0.89
C PRO A 29 -3.19 6.05 -0.65
N SER A 30 -2.90 5.30 0.41
CA SER A 30 -3.80 4.23 0.87
C SER A 30 -5.14 4.83 1.28
N TYR A 31 -6.24 4.28 0.76
CA TYR A 31 -7.59 4.66 1.16
C TYR A 31 -8.53 3.48 1.03
N GLY A 32 -9.43 3.33 2.01
CA GLY A 32 -10.38 2.21 2.04
C GLY A 32 -9.69 0.86 2.10
N GLU A 33 -10.28 -0.13 1.42
CA GLU A 33 -9.77 -1.49 1.37
C GLU A 33 -8.69 -1.65 0.29
N MET A 34 -7.61 -2.32 0.68
CA MET A 34 -6.46 -2.60 -0.16
C MET A 34 -6.09 -4.07 -0.13
N ILE A 35 -5.48 -4.53 -1.20
CA ILE A 35 -5.01 -5.90 -1.36
C ILE A 35 -3.50 -5.92 -1.59
N GLY A 36 -2.83 -6.85 -0.92
CA GLY A 36 -1.40 -7.13 -1.06
C GLY A 36 -1.15 -8.13 -2.19
N CYS A 37 -0.16 -7.88 -3.03
CA CYS A 37 0.35 -8.86 -4.00
C CYS A 37 1.26 -9.86 -3.29
N ASP A 38 0.97 -11.16 -3.42
CA ASP A 38 1.75 -12.25 -2.82
C ASP A 38 3.11 -12.52 -3.48
N ASN A 39 3.45 -11.78 -4.55
CA ASN A 39 4.81 -11.85 -5.09
C ASN A 39 5.75 -11.00 -4.21
N ASP A 40 6.66 -11.66 -3.51
CA ASP A 40 7.67 -11.01 -2.65
C ASP A 40 8.50 -9.96 -3.39
N ASN A 41 8.72 -10.18 -4.69
CA ASN A 41 9.47 -9.29 -5.57
C ASN A 41 8.61 -8.17 -6.19
N CYS A 42 7.35 -8.02 -5.79
CA CYS A 42 6.49 -6.94 -6.26
C CYS A 42 6.97 -5.59 -5.69
N THR A 43 7.26 -4.62 -6.56
CA THR A 43 7.73 -3.29 -6.14
C THR A 43 6.64 -2.45 -5.47
N ILE A 44 5.39 -2.59 -5.91
CA ILE A 44 4.27 -1.76 -5.42
C ILE A 44 3.62 -2.38 -4.18
N LYS A 45 3.54 -3.72 -4.12
CA LYS A 45 2.92 -4.55 -3.07
C LYS A 45 1.43 -4.30 -2.79
N TRP A 46 0.95 -3.07 -2.76
CA TRP A 46 -0.39 -2.71 -2.32
C TRP A 46 -1.20 -2.05 -3.42
N PHE A 47 -2.46 -2.47 -3.57
CA PHE A 47 -3.36 -1.97 -4.61
C PHE A 47 -4.75 -1.73 -4.03
N HIS A 48 -5.47 -0.72 -4.55
CA HIS A 48 -6.88 -0.55 -4.23
C HIS A 48 -7.70 -1.60 -4.98
N LEU A 49 -8.66 -2.23 -4.30
CA LEU A 49 -9.54 -3.25 -4.89
C LEU A 49 -10.14 -2.77 -6.23
N ARG A 50 -10.71 -1.56 -6.24
CA ARG A 50 -11.29 -0.96 -7.45
C ARG A 50 -10.28 -0.71 -8.58
N CYS A 51 -9.03 -0.38 -8.26
CA CYS A 51 -8.00 -0.14 -9.27
C CYS A 51 -7.56 -1.44 -9.97
N VAL A 52 -7.76 -2.59 -9.32
CA VAL A 52 -7.44 -3.91 -9.88
C VAL A 52 -8.68 -4.72 -10.27
N GLY A 53 -9.86 -4.09 -10.28
CA GLY A 53 -11.11 -4.72 -10.71
C GLY A 53 -11.64 -5.77 -9.74
N LEU A 54 -11.36 -5.62 -8.44
CA LEU A 54 -11.91 -6.46 -7.38
C LEU A 54 -12.99 -5.70 -6.62
N ASP A 55 -14.07 -6.39 -6.27
CA ASP A 55 -15.12 -5.88 -5.39
C ASP A 55 -14.88 -6.28 -3.92
N SER A 56 -14.15 -7.36 -3.68
CA SER A 56 -13.79 -7.87 -2.36
C SER A 56 -12.41 -8.51 -2.39
N ILE A 57 -11.80 -8.68 -1.21
CA ILE A 57 -10.53 -9.40 -1.07
C ILE A 57 -10.79 -10.89 -1.39
N PRO A 58 -10.15 -11.48 -2.41
CA PRO A 58 -10.28 -12.89 -2.74
C PRO A 58 -9.64 -13.77 -1.65
N GLU A 59 -10.14 -14.99 -1.52
CA GLU A 59 -9.53 -15.98 -0.63
C GLU A 59 -8.32 -16.62 -1.29
N GLY A 60 -7.22 -16.75 -0.54
CA GLY A 60 -5.98 -17.36 -1.01
C GLY A 60 -5.02 -16.37 -1.69
N THR A 61 -4.18 -16.90 -2.57
CA THR A 61 -3.07 -16.16 -3.17
C THR A 61 -3.55 -15.24 -4.29
N TRP A 62 -3.17 -13.97 -4.24
CA TRP A 62 -3.49 -12.99 -5.27
C TRP A 62 -2.24 -12.29 -5.80
N TYR A 63 -2.13 -12.24 -7.13
CA TYR A 63 -1.08 -11.51 -7.82
C TYR A 63 -1.66 -10.30 -8.56
N CYS A 64 -0.99 -9.17 -8.41
CA CYS A 64 -1.36 -7.94 -9.10
C CYS A 64 -1.23 -8.06 -10.62
N PRO A 65 -1.84 -7.15 -11.41
CA PRO A 65 -1.80 -7.20 -12.87
C PRO A 65 -0.38 -7.20 -13.47
N ILE A 66 0.61 -6.70 -12.72
CA ILE A 66 2.01 -6.67 -13.13
C ILE A 66 2.70 -8.03 -12.87
N CYS A 67 2.41 -8.68 -11.75
CA CYS A 67 3.05 -9.94 -11.37
C CYS A 67 2.37 -11.17 -11.95
N ARG A 68 1.05 -11.11 -12.20
CA ARG A 68 0.27 -12.21 -12.80
C ARG A 68 0.93 -12.80 -14.07
N PRO A 69 1.26 -12.01 -15.11
CA PRO A 69 1.89 -12.57 -16.32
C PRO A 69 3.31 -13.13 -16.06
N LEU A 70 4.02 -12.64 -15.04
CA LEU A 70 5.34 -13.17 -14.67
C LEU A 70 5.24 -14.58 -14.08
N MET A 71 4.15 -14.87 -13.36
CA MET A 71 3.91 -16.18 -12.76
C MET A 71 3.40 -17.21 -13.79
N GLU A 72 2.63 -16.77 -14.80
CA GLU A 72 2.19 -17.63 -15.90
C GLU A 72 3.36 -18.06 -16.82
N ASN A 73 4.36 -17.19 -16.99
CA ASN A 73 5.52 -17.46 -17.84
C ASN A 73 6.67 -18.24 -17.15
N GLN A 74 6.51 -18.66 -15.89
CA GLN A 74 7.50 -19.50 -15.20
C GLN A 74 7.34 -21.02 -15.42
N LYS A 75 6.47 -21.44 -16.34
CA LYS A 75 6.52 -22.79 -16.92
C LYS A 75 7.60 -22.83 -18.01
N ALA A 76 8.85 -23.05 -17.62
CA ALA A 76 9.93 -23.49 -18.50
C ALA A 76 10.46 -24.85 -18.04
#